data_AF-A0AAV2Q6X9-F1
#
_entry.id   AF-A0AAV2Q6X9-F1
#
_cell.length_a   1.000
_cell.length_b   1.000
_cell.length_c   1.000
_cell.angle_alpha   90.00
_cell.angle_beta   90.00
_cell.angle_gamma   90.00
#
_symmetry.space_group_name_H-M   'P 1'
#
loop_
_entity.id
_entity.type
_entity.pdbx_description
1 polymer ?
#
loop_
_entity_poly.entity_id
_entity_poly.type
_entity_poly.pdbx_seq_one_letter_code
_entity_poly.pdbx_strand_id
1 'polypeptide(L)'
;FCEVRRSTVLLHLYIPFYSMYLLVGAILFALIEGPIEKNYTEELRRFRTDFLEWNTCVSDSELEDLIVEIIRANNRGVSAARNVTGEPNWSFGQSFFFSSTIVTTIG
;
A
#
# COMPACT_ATOMS: atom_id res chain seq x y z
N PHE A 1 -7.59 -49.37 16.43
CA PHE A 1 -7.97 -48.45 15.33
C PHE A 1 -8.00 -47.05 15.90
N CYS A 2 -7.17 -46.15 15.37
CA CYS A 2 -6.95 -44.82 15.93
C CYS A 2 -8.22 -43.97 15.71
N GLU A 3 -8.89 -43.58 16.80
CA GLU A 3 -10.11 -42.78 16.74
C GLU A 3 -9.72 -41.32 16.48
N VAL A 4 -9.76 -40.92 15.20
CA VAL A 4 -9.43 -39.55 14.80
C VAL A 4 -10.45 -38.61 15.44
N ARG A 5 -9.97 -37.75 16.33
CA ARG A 5 -10.81 -36.78 17.06
C ARG A 5 -11.51 -35.88 16.04
N ARG A 6 -12.83 -35.71 16.17
CA ARG A 6 -13.69 -34.88 15.28
C ARG A 6 -13.09 -33.50 14.97
N SER A 7 -12.42 -32.88 15.93
CA SER A 7 -11.72 -31.60 15.77
C SER A 7 -10.58 -31.66 14.73
N THR A 8 -9.81 -32.75 14.70
CA THR A 8 -8.75 -32.98 13.71
C THR A 8 -9.32 -33.11 12.30
N VAL A 9 -10.45 -33.81 12.14
CA VAL A 9 -11.16 -33.92 10.85
C VAL A 9 -11.65 -32.55 10.36
N LEU A 10 -12.27 -31.77 11.25
CA LEU A 10 -12.75 -30.42 10.91
C LEU A 10 -11.61 -29.48 10.51
N LEU A 11 -10.48 -29.53 11.22
CA LEU A 11 -9.30 -28.72 10.90
C LEU A 11 -8.71 -29.10 9.54
N HIS A 12 -8.60 -30.40 9.23
CA HIS A 12 -8.13 -30.86 7.93
C HIS A 12 -9.07 -30.49 6.77
N LEU A 13 -10.36 -30.29 7.01
CA LEU A 13 -11.30 -29.74 6.02
C LEU A 13 -11.22 -28.22 5.90
N TYR A 14 -11.05 -27.53 7.03
CA TYR A 14 -11.00 -26.07 7.08
C TYR A 14 -9.77 -25.52 6.33
N ILE A 15 -8.59 -26.11 6.52
CA ILE A 15 -7.35 -25.66 5.88
C ILE A 15 -7.49 -25.55 4.35
N PRO A 16 -7.81 -26.61 3.59
CA PRO A 16 -7.88 -26.53 2.14
C PRO A 16 -9.02 -25.61 1.67
N PHE A 17 -10.15 -25.57 2.38
CA PHE A 17 -11.23 -24.65 2.06
C PHE A 17 -10.78 -23.18 2.21
N TYR A 18 -10.13 -22.85 3.32
CA TYR A 18 -9.63 -21.52 3.59
C TYR A 18 -8.51 -21.12 2.62
N SER A 19 -7.59 -22.05 2.30
CA SER A 19 -6.57 -21.83 1.27
C SER A 19 -7.20 -21.55 -0.09
N MET A 20 -8.23 -22.31 -0.49
CA MET A 20 -8.97 -22.06 -1.73
C MET A 20 -9.62 -20.67 -1.72
N TYR A 21 -10.23 -20.28 -0.60
CA TYR A 21 -10.83 -18.95 -0.44
C TYR A 21 -9.80 -17.83 -0.64
N LEU A 22 -8.62 -17.95 -0.03
CA LEU A 22 -7.53 -16.98 -0.22
C LEU A 22 -7.01 -16.96 -1.67
N LEU A 23 -6.88 -18.12 -2.31
CA LEU A 23 -6.46 -18.21 -3.72
C LEU A 23 -7.45 -17.52 -4.65
N VAL A 24 -8.76 -17.73 -4.44
CA VAL A 24 -9.80 -17.04 -5.20
C VAL A 24 -9.70 -15.53 -4.98
N GLY A 25 -9.55 -15.07 -3.73
CA GLY A 25 -9.33 -13.66 -3.43
C GLY A 25 -8.11 -13.08 -4.15
N ALA A 26 -6.98 -13.78 -4.12
CA ALA A 26 -5.75 -13.36 -4.78
C ALA A 26 -5.92 -13.25 -6.30
N ILE A 27 -6.60 -14.21 -6.94
CA ILE A 27 -6.89 -14.17 -8.37
C ILE A 27 -7.80 -12.98 -8.70
N LEU A 28 -8.86 -12.76 -7.92
CA LEU A 28 -9.79 -11.64 -8.14
C LEU A 28 -9.07 -10.30 -8.03
N PHE A 29 -8.26 -10.09 -6.98
CA PHE A 29 -7.47 -8.87 -6.84
C PHE A 29 -6.46 -8.70 -7.98
N ALA A 30 -5.76 -9.76 -8.37
CA ALA A 30 -4.80 -9.67 -9.48
C ALA A 30 -5.47 -9.29 -10.82
N LEU A 31 -6.69 -9.80 -11.07
CA LEU A 31 -7.45 -9.48 -12.28
C LEU A 31 -8.02 -8.05 -12.26
N ILE A 32 -8.47 -7.57 -11.11
CA ILE A 32 -9.09 -6.26 -10.97
C ILE A 32 -8.03 -5.16 -10.86
N GLU A 33 -7.08 -5.30 -9.93
CA GLU A 33 -6.09 -4.27 -9.62
C GLU A 33 -4.89 -4.30 -10.58
N GLY A 34 -4.54 -5.46 -11.12
CA GLY A 34 -3.40 -5.61 -12.05
C GLY A 34 -3.42 -4.68 -13.28
N PRO A 35 -4.53 -4.54 -14.04
CA PRO A 35 -4.58 -3.59 -15.15
C PRO A 35 -4.55 -2.12 -14.69
N ILE A 36 -5.11 -1.82 -13.53
CA ILE A 36 -5.14 -0.48 -12.94
C ILE A 36 -3.71 -0.05 -12.55
N GLU A 37 -2.99 -0.92 -11.85
CA GLU A 37 -1.58 -0.73 -11.49
C GLU A 37 -0.70 -0.47 -12.72
N LYS A 38 -0.89 -1.27 -13.78
CA LYS A 38 -0.16 -1.09 -15.04
C LYS A 38 -0.42 0.27 -15.67
N ASN A 39 -1.69 0.71 -15.71
CA ASN A 39 -2.03 2.00 -16.26
C ASN A 39 -1.38 3.16 -15.49
N TYR A 40 -1.45 3.15 -14.16
CA TYR A 40 -0.78 4.16 -13.32
C TYR A 40 0.74 4.14 -13.50
N THR A 41 1.33 2.95 -13.62
CA THR A 41 2.78 2.81 -13.85
C THR A 41 3.19 3.39 -15.20
N GLU A 42 2.40 3.15 -16.26
CA GLU A 42 2.67 3.73 -17.58
C GLU A 42 2.47 5.25 -17.58
N GLU A 43 1.42 5.75 -16.95
CA GLU A 43 1.16 7.19 -16.83
C GLU A 43 2.30 7.90 -16.08
N LEU A 44 2.76 7.33 -14.96
CA LEU A 44 3.88 7.87 -14.19
C LEU A 44 5.18 7.88 -15.01
N ARG A 45 5.44 6.81 -15.79
CA ARG A 45 6.61 6.75 -16.69
C ARG A 45 6.53 7.83 -17.77
N ARG A 46 5.37 8.01 -18.40
CA ARG A 46 5.18 9.07 -19.41
C ARG A 46 5.40 10.44 -18.80
N PHE A 47 4.80 10.72 -17.64
CA PHE A 47 4.99 11.98 -16.92
C PHE A 47 6.47 12.26 -16.60
N ARG A 48 7.22 11.24 -16.15
CA ARG A 48 8.66 11.37 -15.90
C ARG A 48 9.42 11.73 -17.18
N THR A 49 9.15 11.03 -18.29
CA THR A 49 9.78 11.30 -19.58
C THR A 49 9.45 12.72 -20.06
N ASP A 50 8.18 13.10 -20.06
CA ASP A 50 7.73 14.43 -20.48
C ASP A 50 8.38 15.53 -19.62
N PHE A 51 8.50 15.31 -18.31
CA PHE A 51 9.17 16.23 -17.40
C PHE A 51 10.64 16.43 -17.76
N LEU A 52 11.38 15.35 -18.04
CA LEU A 52 12.80 15.42 -18.42
C LEU A 52 12.99 16.06 -19.81
N GLU A 53 12.06 15.82 -20.74
CA GLU A 53 12.08 16.44 -22.07
C GLU A 53 11.87 17.96 -21.98
N TRP A 54 10.94 18.42 -21.13
CA TRP A 54 10.68 19.85 -20.95
C TRP A 54 11.73 20.55 -20.07
N ASN A 55 12.45 19.81 -19.23
CA ASN A 55 13.44 20.34 -18.29
C ASN A 55 14.81 19.72 -18.54
N THR A 56 15.44 20.07 -19.65
CA THR A 56 16.77 19.55 -20.04
C THR A 56 17.91 19.90 -19.07
N CYS A 57 17.67 20.81 -18.12
CA CYS A 57 18.60 21.15 -17.05
C CYS A 57 18.58 20.17 -15.86
N VAL A 58 17.63 19.24 -15.81
CA VAL A 58 17.50 18.24 -14.75
C VAL A 58 17.92 16.88 -15.29
N SER A 59 18.88 16.23 -14.64
CA SER A 59 19.23 14.84 -14.97
C SER A 59 18.24 13.85 -14.37
N ASP A 60 18.11 12.68 -14.98
CA ASP A 60 17.26 11.60 -14.46
C ASP A 60 17.67 11.17 -13.03
N SER A 61 18.97 11.21 -12.72
CA SER A 61 19.49 10.92 -11.37
C SER A 61 19.07 11.97 -10.35
N GLU A 62 19.13 13.26 -10.69
CA GLU A 62 18.72 14.33 -9.76
C GLU A 62 17.21 14.29 -9.49
N LEU A 63 16.42 13.95 -10.52
CA LEU A 63 14.99 13.74 -10.37
C LEU A 63 14.68 12.54 -9.47
N GLU A 64 15.40 11.43 -9.64
CA GLU A 64 15.26 10.25 -8.77
C GLU A 64 15.60 10.58 -7.32
N ASP A 65 16.70 11.27 -7.06
CA ASP A 65 17.12 11.68 -5.71
C ASP A 65 16.04 12.54 -5.04
N LEU A 66 15.44 13.47 -5.78
CA LEU A 66 14.32 14.28 -5.30
C LEU A 66 13.09 13.43 -4.97
N ILE A 67 12.69 12.50 -5.85
CA ILE A 67 11.54 11.61 -5.64
C ILE A 67 11.75 10.75 -4.39
N VAL A 68 12.93 10.16 -4.22
CA VAL A 68 13.28 9.35 -3.06
C VAL A 68 13.17 10.15 -1.77
N GLU A 69 13.63 11.40 -1.75
CA GLU A 69 13.51 12.27 -0.57
C GLU A 69 12.05 12.66 -0.28
N ILE A 70 11.25 12.93 -1.32
CA ILE A 70 9.81 13.17 -1.18
C ILE A 70 9.10 11.96 -0.58
N ILE A 71 9.38 10.75 -1.07
CA ILE A 71 8.81 9.50 -0.53
C ILE A 71 9.24 9.30 0.93
N ARG A 72 10.51 9.56 1.25
CA ARG A 72 11.05 9.46 2.60
C ARG A 72 10.36 10.44 3.56
N ALA A 73 10.10 11.67 3.15
CA ALA A 73 9.36 12.65 3.93
C ALA A 73 7.89 12.25 4.09
N ASN A 74 7.26 11.80 2.99
CA ASN A 74 5.86 11.37 2.97
C ASN A 74 5.60 10.15 3.87
N ASN A 75 6.53 9.19 3.92
CA ASN A 75 6.46 8.05 4.84
C ASN A 75 6.52 8.45 6.33
N ARG A 76 6.97 9.69 6.63
CA ARG A 76 6.89 10.29 7.97
C ARG A 76 5.67 11.21 8.14
N GLY A 77 4.74 11.18 7.18
CA GLY A 77 3.55 12.00 7.13
C GLY A 77 3.79 13.45 6.72
N VAL A 78 4.99 13.80 6.24
CA VAL A 78 5.31 15.16 5.80
C VAL A 78 5.04 15.28 4.30
N SER A 79 4.09 16.13 3.91
CA SER A 79 3.80 16.37 2.50
C SER A 79 4.81 17.35 1.88
N ALA A 80 5.29 17.02 0.68
CA ALA A 80 6.14 17.90 -0.13
C ALA A 80 5.33 18.97 -0.90
N ALA A 81 4.00 18.85 -0.93
CA ALA A 81 3.15 19.83 -1.62
C ALA A 81 3.06 21.15 -0.83
N ARG A 82 3.09 22.28 -1.53
CA ARG A 82 3.19 23.62 -0.91
C ARG A 82 1.90 24.10 -0.23
N ASN A 83 0.74 23.61 -0.67
CA ASN A 83 -0.57 24.11 -0.21
C ASN A 83 -1.36 23.04 0.57
N VAL A 84 -0.74 22.50 1.62
CA VAL A 84 -1.34 21.49 2.48
C VAL A 84 -1.65 22.16 3.82
N THR A 85 -2.80 22.82 3.91
CA THR A 85 -3.32 23.35 5.18
C THR A 85 -4.06 22.23 5.90
N GLY A 86 -3.31 21.36 6.58
CA GLY A 86 -3.84 20.29 7.43
C GLY A 86 -3.46 20.49 8.90
N GLU A 87 -4.21 19.85 9.81
CA GLU A 87 -3.75 19.72 11.20
C GLU A 87 -2.44 18.90 11.26
N PRO A 88 -1.56 19.14 12.24
CA PRO A 88 -0.38 18.31 12.46
C PRO A 88 -0.78 16.84 12.68
N ASN A 89 -0.07 15.89 12.05
CA ASN A 89 -0.33 14.45 12.22
C ASN A 89 -0.32 13.98 13.69
N TRP A 90 0.38 14.72 14.57
CA TRP A 90 0.52 14.43 15.99
C TRP A 90 -0.18 15.48 16.87
N SER A 91 -1.28 16.08 16.40
CA SER A 91 -2.19 16.82 17.28
C SER A 91 -2.79 15.88 18.33
N PHE A 92 -3.32 16.41 19.44
CA PHE A 92 -3.95 15.59 20.48
C PHE A 92 -5.08 14.72 19.90
N GLY A 93 -5.94 15.29 19.04
CA GLY A 93 -7.05 14.58 18.40
C GLY A 93 -6.59 13.44 17.48
N GLN A 94 -5.59 13.69 16.63
CA GLN A 94 -5.02 12.67 15.74
C GLN A 94 -4.31 11.55 16.53
N SER A 95 -3.57 11.91 17.59
CA SER A 95 -2.88 10.95 18.45
C SER A 95 -3.84 10.07 19.27
N PHE A 96 -4.96 10.64 19.73
CA PHE A 96 -6.02 9.89 20.41
C PHE A 96 -6.69 8.90 19.45
N PHE A 97 -7.01 9.33 18.23
CA PHE A 97 -7.57 8.45 17.20
C PHE A 97 -6.61 7.29 16.86
N PHE A 98 -5.33 7.60 16.60
CA PHE A 98 -4.30 6.60 16.35
C PHE A 98 -4.17 5.57 17.48
N SER A 99 -4.19 6.02 18.73
CA SER A 99 -4.15 5.12 19.89
C SER A 99 -5.36 4.18 19.92
N SER A 100 -6.54 4.67 19.51
CA SER A 100 -7.76 3.86 19.40
C SER A 100 -7.66 2.78 18.32
N THR A 101 -7.07 3.07 17.15
CA THR A 101 -6.91 2.05 16.08
C THR A 101 -5.99 0.92 16.50
N ILE A 102 -4.96 1.22 17.30
CA ILE A 102 -4.07 0.21 17.90
C ILE A 102 -4.85 -0.68 18.87
N VAL A 103 -5.59 -0.10 19.83
CA VAL A 103 -6.35 -0.85 20.85
C VAL A 103 -7.43 -1.72 20.21
N THR A 104 -8.06 -1.24 19.14
CA THR A 104 -9.12 -1.95 18.41
C THR A 104 -8.60 -2.92 17.35
N THR A 105 -7.27 -3.03 17.19
CA THR A 105 -6.62 -3.90 16.19
C THR A 105 -6.99 -3.59 14.74
N ILE A 106 -7.46 -2.36 14.46
CA ILE A 106 -7.74 -1.89 13.10
C ILE A 106 -6.42 -1.70 12.35
N GLY A 107 -5.45 -1.06 13.01
CA GLY A 107 -4.20 -0.61 12.37
C GLY A 107 -4.44 0.67 11.60
#